data_AF-A0A511MXY1-F1
#
_entry.id   AF-A0A511MXY1-F1
#
_cell.length_a   1.000
_cell.length_b   1.000
_cell.length_c   1.000
_cell.angle_alpha   90.00
_cell.angle_beta   90.00
_cell.angle_gamma   90.00
#
_symmetry.space_group_name_H-M   'P 1'
#
loop_
_entity.id
_entity.type
_entity.pdbx_description
1 polymer ?
#
loop_
_entity_poly.entity_id
_entity_poly.type
_entity_poly.pdbx_seq_one_letter_code
_entity_poly.pdbx_strand_id
1 'polypeptide(L)'
;MNTPLNSIYAKQVQRCVEQLRSGKEVQFPEWKEALSPFLDWLHQLDVTPQDRLWHKEGSVDIHTSMVLQQMYRILEHEAFTPHEQLVLVLAAVLHDIGKAKATRVRDGRIVSPGHAMMGRDHIALRLRSAGFSGELVRTVMGLVGHHHDPKHLITQGAPERAFRRLARITDVRLLYWLEQADLRGRIADDLEEQLEWLDLFKLQCEEYNLWEHDPYQDWLKPLRDFEPYIQQSAVLDYEEGHIYSPEEAIARSFQWRNRPSELLILCGLSGSGKSTWAHEHFPDTEIISMDDLREDLSGDRGDQSINGQVWQQAREQLKKALREGRQVIWDATNIRRLSRERLINIGLDYHAWVKLVVFHTAPEVALRQNSLREHAVPAGVIASQIEGFQFPEVYEGHEVVFVE
;
A
#
# COMPACT_ATOMS: atom_id res chain seq x y z
N MET A 1 28.59 9.38 10.19
CA MET A 1 28.49 8.07 9.51
C MET A 1 27.27 8.12 8.61
N ASN A 2 27.46 7.80 7.33
CA ASN A 2 26.61 8.17 6.19
C ASN A 2 25.11 7.91 6.37
N THR A 3 24.30 8.96 6.27
CA THR A 3 22.88 8.86 5.91
C THR A 3 22.76 8.23 4.51
N PRO A 4 21.72 7.40 4.23
CA PRO A 4 21.56 6.69 2.95
C PRO A 4 21.57 7.60 1.71
N LEU A 5 21.15 8.86 1.88
CA LEU A 5 21.20 9.92 0.87
C LEU A 5 22.60 10.21 0.32
N ASN A 6 23.66 9.76 1.01
CA ASN A 6 25.05 9.88 0.55
C ASN A 6 25.64 8.61 -0.09
N SER A 7 24.85 7.54 -0.26
CA SER A 7 25.31 6.35 -0.99
C SER A 7 25.47 6.66 -2.49
N ILE A 8 26.42 6.00 -3.15
CA ILE A 8 26.62 6.14 -4.60
C ILE A 8 25.36 5.78 -5.39
N TYR A 9 24.58 4.82 -4.89
CA TYR A 9 23.33 4.35 -5.49
C TYR A 9 22.20 5.38 -5.38
N ALA A 10 22.04 6.04 -4.23
CA ALA A 10 21.08 7.13 -4.09
C ALA A 10 21.38 8.30 -5.05
N LYS A 11 22.66 8.58 -5.32
CA LYS A 11 23.07 9.57 -6.31
C LYS A 11 22.74 9.16 -7.75
N GLN A 12 22.80 7.87 -8.08
CA GLN A 12 22.37 7.37 -9.39
C GLN A 12 20.86 7.57 -9.58
N VAL A 13 20.05 7.23 -8.58
CA VAL A 13 18.60 7.49 -8.60
C VAL A 13 18.30 8.98 -8.77
N GLN A 14 18.95 9.84 -7.98
CA GLN A 14 18.80 11.29 -8.10
C GLN A 14 19.16 11.81 -9.49
N ARG A 15 20.23 11.28 -10.10
CA ARG A 15 20.61 11.64 -11.46
C ARG A 15 19.52 11.29 -12.48
N CYS A 16 18.92 10.10 -12.40
CA CYS A 16 17.79 9.72 -13.26
C CYS A 16 16.60 10.69 -13.08
N VAL A 17 16.28 11.04 -11.84
CA VAL A 17 15.21 12.01 -11.51
C VAL A 17 15.53 13.40 -12.08
N GLU A 18 16.76 13.88 -11.95
CA GLU A 18 17.20 15.18 -12.49
C GLU A 18 17.18 15.21 -14.02
N GLN A 19 17.59 14.13 -14.67
CA GLN A 19 17.49 13.98 -16.12
C GLN A 19 16.04 14.05 -16.58
N LEU A 20 15.14 13.30 -15.93
CA LEU A 20 13.70 13.35 -16.21
C LEU A 20 13.14 14.77 -16.04
N ARG A 21 13.45 15.44 -14.92
CA ARG A 21 13.04 16.82 -14.66
C ARG A 21 13.59 17.84 -15.67
N SER A 22 14.71 17.52 -16.31
CA SER A 22 15.28 18.32 -17.40
C SER A 22 14.66 18.04 -18.78
N GLY A 23 13.62 17.20 -18.84
CA GLY A 23 12.93 16.81 -20.08
C GLY A 23 13.66 15.72 -20.86
N LYS A 24 14.59 14.98 -20.24
CA LYS A 24 15.28 13.86 -20.89
C LYS A 24 14.59 12.55 -20.55
N GLU A 25 14.40 11.72 -21.57
CA GLU A 25 14.01 10.33 -21.37
C GLU A 25 15.18 9.53 -20.78
N VAL A 26 14.92 8.81 -19.70
CA VAL A 26 15.88 7.92 -19.05
C VAL A 26 15.47 6.50 -19.39
N GLN A 27 16.32 5.76 -20.09
CA GLN A 27 15.95 4.44 -20.61
C GLN A 27 15.84 3.41 -19.48
N PHE A 28 15.06 2.35 -19.70
CA PHE A 28 14.83 1.32 -18.68
C PHE A 28 16.13 0.71 -18.12
N PRO A 29 17.18 0.41 -18.91
CA PRO A 29 18.44 -0.07 -18.36
C PRO A 29 19.09 0.88 -17.34
N GLU A 30 18.97 2.19 -17.52
CA GLU A 30 19.51 3.19 -16.59
C GLU A 30 18.71 3.21 -15.27
N TRP A 31 17.37 3.19 -15.36
CA TRP A 31 16.51 3.06 -14.18
C TRP A 31 16.76 1.75 -13.43
N LYS A 32 16.88 0.64 -14.18
CA LYS A 32 17.18 -0.68 -13.66
C LYS A 32 18.51 -0.67 -12.89
N GLU A 33 19.58 -0.12 -13.48
CA GLU A 33 20.88 0.00 -12.81
C GLU A 33 20.78 0.84 -11.52
N ALA A 34 20.12 1.99 -11.57
CA ALA A 34 19.99 2.89 -10.43
C ALA A 34 19.18 2.30 -9.27
N LEU A 35 18.11 1.55 -9.56
CA LEU A 35 17.16 1.04 -8.57
C LEU A 35 17.49 -0.36 -8.05
N SER A 36 18.20 -1.20 -8.81
CA SER A 36 18.48 -2.59 -8.41
C SER A 36 19.21 -2.77 -7.07
N PRO A 37 20.09 -1.84 -6.61
CA PRO A 37 20.68 -1.91 -5.28
C PRO A 37 19.65 -1.89 -4.13
N PHE A 38 18.46 -1.34 -4.39
CA PHE A 38 17.35 -1.27 -3.44
C PHE A 38 16.27 -2.32 -3.74
N LEU A 39 16.09 -2.68 -5.01
CA LEU A 39 15.04 -3.55 -5.53
C LEU A 39 15.65 -4.75 -6.26
N ASP A 40 16.00 -5.81 -5.52
CA ASP A 40 16.72 -6.98 -6.01
C ASP A 40 15.97 -7.78 -7.10
N TRP A 41 14.65 -7.60 -7.18
CA TRP A 41 13.81 -8.27 -8.17
C TRP A 41 13.98 -7.73 -9.59
N LEU A 42 14.47 -6.49 -9.75
CA LEU A 42 14.74 -5.91 -11.08
C LEU A 42 15.74 -6.74 -11.89
N HIS A 43 16.76 -7.31 -11.23
CA HIS A 43 17.75 -8.17 -11.87
C HIS A 43 17.20 -9.50 -12.39
N GLN A 44 15.97 -9.87 -12.03
CA GLN A 44 15.37 -11.15 -12.44
C GLN A 44 14.41 -10.98 -13.62
N LEU A 45 14.08 -9.75 -14.03
CA LEU A 45 13.08 -9.49 -15.07
C LEU A 45 13.52 -9.94 -16.47
N ASP A 46 14.83 -9.98 -16.73
CA ASP A 46 15.42 -10.41 -18.00
C ASP A 46 15.16 -11.90 -18.26
N VAL A 47 15.20 -12.71 -17.19
CA VAL A 47 14.95 -14.15 -17.23
C VAL A 47 13.53 -14.54 -16.84
N THR A 48 12.67 -13.58 -16.47
CA THR A 48 11.26 -13.85 -16.13
C THR A 48 10.44 -13.95 -17.42
N PRO A 49 9.95 -15.14 -17.79
CA PRO A 49 9.25 -15.34 -19.05
C PRO A 49 7.80 -14.83 -18.96
N GLN A 50 7.20 -14.51 -20.10
CA GLN A 50 5.78 -14.18 -20.21
C GLN A 50 5.06 -15.12 -21.17
N ASP A 51 3.73 -15.17 -21.07
CA ASP A 51 2.91 -16.00 -21.95
C ASP A 51 2.89 -15.42 -23.38
N ARG A 52 3.36 -16.19 -24.35
CA ARG A 52 3.51 -15.77 -25.76
C ARG A 52 2.20 -15.40 -26.44
N LEU A 53 1.04 -15.80 -25.90
CA LEU A 53 -0.25 -15.39 -26.43
C LEU A 53 -0.49 -13.89 -26.19
N TRP A 54 -0.12 -13.41 -25.00
CA TRP A 54 -0.40 -12.05 -24.54
C TRP A 54 0.83 -11.14 -24.58
N HIS A 55 2.02 -11.73 -24.69
CA HIS A 55 3.33 -11.06 -24.66
C HIS A 55 4.29 -11.71 -25.66
N LYS A 56 4.15 -11.39 -26.96
CA LYS A 56 5.02 -11.94 -28.02
C LYS A 56 6.44 -11.37 -27.97
N GLU A 57 6.63 -10.23 -27.30
CA GLU A 57 7.91 -9.52 -27.14
C GLU A 57 8.94 -10.27 -26.29
N GLY A 58 8.50 -11.14 -25.37
CA GLY A 58 9.38 -12.03 -24.61
C GLY A 58 9.34 -11.80 -23.10
N SER A 59 10.48 -11.44 -22.50
CA SER A 59 10.62 -11.35 -21.05
C SER A 59 9.95 -10.11 -20.48
N VAL A 60 9.76 -10.10 -19.15
CA VAL A 60 9.22 -8.94 -18.44
C VAL A 60 10.10 -7.70 -18.63
N ASP A 61 11.43 -7.85 -18.72
CA ASP A 61 12.36 -6.75 -18.99
C ASP A 61 12.08 -6.04 -20.33
N ILE A 62 11.93 -6.82 -21.41
CA ILE A 62 11.62 -6.29 -22.74
C ILE A 62 10.28 -5.54 -22.72
N HIS A 63 9.27 -6.15 -22.10
CA HIS A 63 7.96 -5.53 -21.90
C HIS A 63 8.06 -4.21 -21.13
N THR A 64 8.69 -4.20 -19.95
CA THR A 64 8.86 -2.97 -19.15
C THR A 64 9.59 -1.87 -19.92
N SER A 65 10.60 -2.22 -20.72
CA SER A 65 11.27 -1.26 -21.60
C SER A 65 10.33 -0.67 -22.66
N MET A 66 9.47 -1.49 -23.26
CA MET A 66 8.48 -1.03 -24.25
C MET A 66 7.38 -0.18 -23.60
N VAL A 67 6.90 -0.55 -22.42
CA VAL A 67 5.95 0.24 -21.62
C VAL A 67 6.52 1.61 -21.28
N LEU A 68 7.78 1.69 -20.84
CA LEU A 68 8.42 2.97 -20.53
C LEU A 68 8.55 3.87 -21.76
N GLN A 69 8.84 3.30 -22.95
CA GLN A 69 8.85 4.06 -24.20
C GLN A 69 7.46 4.60 -24.56
N GLN A 70 6.39 3.83 -24.37
CA GLN A 70 5.03 4.35 -24.57
C GLN A 70 4.68 5.41 -23.54
N MET A 71 5.13 5.25 -22.30
CA MET A 71 4.92 6.25 -21.25
C MET A 71 5.53 7.59 -21.66
N TYR A 72 6.77 7.61 -22.17
CA TYR A 72 7.37 8.85 -22.64
C TYR A 72 6.58 9.53 -23.77
N ARG A 73 6.07 8.76 -24.74
CA ARG A 73 5.18 9.31 -25.78
C ARG A 73 3.90 9.91 -25.21
N ILE A 74 3.31 9.27 -24.19
CA ILE A 74 2.14 9.81 -23.49
C ILE A 74 2.51 11.14 -22.80
N LEU A 75 3.65 11.20 -22.12
CA LEU A 75 4.14 12.41 -21.45
C LEU A 75 4.46 13.57 -22.41
N GLU A 76 4.75 13.29 -23.69
CA GLU A 76 4.95 14.33 -24.72
C GLU A 76 3.64 14.96 -25.21
N HIS A 77 2.55 14.20 -25.19
CA HIS A 77 1.26 14.60 -25.77
C HIS A 77 0.24 15.08 -24.74
N GLU A 78 0.36 14.65 -23.49
CA GLU A 78 -0.57 14.95 -22.42
C GLU A 78 0.07 15.86 -21.36
N ALA A 79 -0.76 16.65 -20.67
CA ALA A 79 -0.28 17.59 -19.67
C ALA A 79 -0.16 16.92 -18.29
N PHE A 80 1.07 16.82 -17.79
CA PHE A 80 1.37 16.32 -16.44
C PHE A 80 2.30 17.28 -15.70
N THR A 81 2.11 17.41 -14.39
CA THR A 81 3.06 18.06 -13.51
C THR A 81 4.36 17.25 -13.42
N PRO A 82 5.49 17.87 -13.06
CA PRO A 82 6.75 17.14 -12.85
C PRO A 82 6.65 16.02 -11.80
N HIS A 83 5.73 16.14 -10.83
CA HIS A 83 5.47 15.09 -9.84
C HIS A 83 4.78 13.88 -10.48
N GLU A 84 3.71 14.11 -11.24
CA GLU A 84 2.97 13.06 -11.94
C GLU A 84 3.84 12.34 -12.99
N GLN A 85 4.68 13.08 -13.72
CA GLN A 85 5.64 12.49 -14.66
C GLN A 85 6.57 11.50 -13.96
N LEU A 86 7.11 11.88 -12.79
CA LEU A 86 7.98 10.99 -12.01
C LEU A 86 7.21 9.77 -11.47
N VAL A 87 5.99 9.96 -10.99
CA VAL A 87 5.12 8.88 -10.52
C VAL A 87 4.83 7.88 -11.64
N LEU A 88 4.42 8.37 -12.82
CA LEU A 88 4.11 7.53 -13.98
C LEU A 88 5.33 6.79 -14.50
N VAL A 89 6.50 7.43 -14.57
CA VAL A 89 7.75 6.78 -14.98
C VAL A 89 8.15 5.69 -13.99
N LEU A 90 8.12 5.97 -12.68
CA LEU A 90 8.45 4.96 -11.66
C LEU A 90 7.44 3.81 -11.66
N ALA A 91 6.15 4.10 -11.83
CA ALA A 91 5.13 3.08 -11.93
C ALA A 91 5.31 2.22 -13.18
N ALA A 92 5.62 2.81 -14.35
CA ALA A 92 5.92 2.07 -15.57
C ALA A 92 7.13 1.13 -15.39
N VAL A 93 8.21 1.61 -14.76
CA VAL A 93 9.42 0.82 -14.45
C VAL A 93 9.13 -0.34 -13.49
N LEU A 94 8.11 -0.22 -12.61
CA LEU A 94 7.89 -1.12 -11.48
C LEU A 94 6.59 -1.92 -11.53
N HIS A 95 5.65 -1.64 -12.44
CA HIS A 95 4.30 -2.22 -12.45
C HIS A 95 4.29 -3.75 -12.36
N ASP A 96 5.25 -4.37 -13.05
CA ASP A 96 5.39 -5.82 -13.16
C ASP A 96 6.53 -6.41 -12.34
N ILE A 97 7.17 -5.65 -11.44
CA ILE A 97 8.33 -6.14 -10.67
C ILE A 97 8.02 -7.42 -9.88
N GLY A 98 6.78 -7.56 -9.40
CA GLY A 98 6.33 -8.75 -8.68
C GLY A 98 6.31 -10.04 -9.52
N LYS A 99 6.29 -9.94 -10.86
CA LYS A 99 6.36 -11.13 -11.74
C LYS A 99 7.64 -11.91 -11.52
N ALA A 100 8.75 -11.27 -11.11
CA ALA A 100 10.00 -11.94 -10.78
C ALA A 100 9.85 -13.09 -9.77
N LYS A 101 8.92 -12.96 -8.81
CA LYS A 101 8.65 -13.97 -7.78
C LYS A 101 7.36 -14.73 -7.96
N ALA A 102 6.35 -14.12 -8.59
CA ALA A 102 5.03 -14.72 -8.74
C ALA A 102 4.92 -15.68 -9.93
N THR A 103 5.77 -15.52 -10.96
CA THR A 103 5.68 -16.23 -12.24
C THR A 103 5.95 -17.72 -12.10
N ARG A 104 5.06 -18.53 -12.67
CA ARG A 104 5.16 -19.99 -12.69
C ARG A 104 4.38 -20.58 -13.87
N VAL A 105 4.70 -21.83 -14.21
CA VAL A 105 3.96 -22.58 -15.22
C VAL A 105 2.75 -23.25 -14.57
N ARG A 106 1.57 -23.05 -15.15
CA ARG A 106 0.32 -23.69 -14.76
C ARG A 106 -0.44 -24.13 -16.01
N ASP A 107 -0.79 -25.40 -16.08
CA ASP A 107 -1.55 -25.98 -17.21
C ASP A 107 -0.91 -25.67 -18.58
N GLY A 108 0.43 -25.70 -18.64
CA GLY A 108 1.21 -25.42 -19.85
C GLY A 108 1.32 -23.93 -20.23
N ARG A 109 0.71 -23.02 -19.45
CA ARG A 109 0.78 -21.56 -19.63
C ARG A 109 1.62 -20.89 -18.56
N ILE A 110 2.13 -19.69 -18.86
CA ILE A 110 2.87 -18.87 -17.92
C ILE A 110 1.89 -17.94 -17.22
N VAL A 111 1.88 -17.95 -15.89
CA VAL A 111 0.99 -17.12 -15.08
C VAL A 111 1.73 -16.50 -13.90
N SER A 112 1.31 -15.30 -13.49
CA SER A 112 1.94 -14.56 -12.39
C SER A 112 0.86 -14.03 -11.42
N PRO A 113 0.11 -14.91 -10.74
CA PRO A 113 -1.02 -14.49 -9.92
C PRO A 113 -0.55 -13.72 -8.69
N GLY A 114 -1.23 -12.61 -8.39
CA GLY A 114 -0.93 -11.74 -7.25
C GLY A 114 0.34 -10.89 -7.40
N HIS A 115 0.94 -10.83 -8.60
CA HIS A 115 2.19 -10.10 -8.82
C HIS A 115 2.07 -8.60 -8.50
N ALA A 116 0.93 -7.96 -8.80
CA ALA A 116 0.74 -6.53 -8.57
C ALA A 116 0.87 -6.17 -7.08
N MET A 117 0.10 -6.84 -6.22
CA MET A 117 0.17 -6.66 -4.76
C MET A 117 1.54 -7.04 -4.19
N MET A 118 2.14 -8.12 -4.71
CA MET A 118 3.49 -8.53 -4.30
C MET A 118 4.55 -7.47 -4.68
N GLY A 119 4.43 -6.87 -5.87
CA GLY A 119 5.27 -5.78 -6.34
C GLY A 119 5.09 -4.52 -5.50
N ARG A 120 3.83 -4.10 -5.27
CA ARG A 120 3.44 -2.99 -4.37
C ARG A 120 4.10 -3.12 -2.99
N ASP A 121 3.95 -4.28 -2.36
CA ASP A 121 4.49 -4.55 -1.03
C ASP A 121 6.02 -4.53 -1.02
N HIS A 122 6.64 -5.08 -2.07
CA HIS A 122 8.10 -5.11 -2.22
C HIS A 122 8.69 -3.69 -2.31
N ILE A 123 8.09 -2.81 -3.12
CA ILE A 123 8.61 -1.44 -3.34
C ILE A 123 8.37 -0.51 -2.14
N ALA A 124 7.40 -0.81 -1.28
CA ALA A 124 6.92 0.08 -0.23
C ALA A 124 8.01 0.65 0.68
N LEU A 125 8.88 -0.21 1.19
CA LEU A 125 9.98 0.20 2.07
C LEU A 125 11.25 0.52 1.29
N ARG A 126 11.47 -0.14 0.15
CA ARG A 126 12.71 -0.05 -0.64
C ARG A 126 12.83 1.26 -1.42
N LEU A 127 11.72 1.85 -1.86
CA LEU A 127 11.75 3.20 -2.45
C LEU A 127 12.04 4.29 -1.42
N ARG A 128 11.71 4.08 -0.13
CA ARG A 128 12.16 4.97 0.95
C ARG A 128 13.69 4.91 1.08
N SER A 129 14.29 3.73 0.98
CA SER A 129 15.77 3.56 0.96
C SER A 129 16.41 4.26 -0.24
N ALA A 130 15.73 4.26 -1.40
CA ALA A 130 16.18 4.96 -2.60
C ALA A 130 16.07 6.51 -2.50
N GLY A 131 15.52 7.04 -1.40
CA GLY A 131 15.46 8.47 -1.12
C GLY A 131 14.17 9.16 -1.56
N PHE A 132 13.14 8.41 -1.94
CA PHE A 132 11.82 8.97 -2.27
C PHE A 132 11.00 9.29 -1.01
N SER A 133 10.15 10.33 -1.08
CA SER A 133 9.25 10.69 0.01
C SER A 133 8.15 9.64 0.20
N GLY A 134 7.58 9.54 1.40
CA GLY A 134 6.51 8.58 1.66
C GLY A 134 5.29 8.82 0.79
N GLU A 135 4.92 10.09 0.57
CA GLU A 135 3.83 10.48 -0.33
C GLU A 135 4.04 9.93 -1.75
N LEU A 136 5.19 10.20 -2.37
CA LEU A 136 5.48 9.71 -3.72
C LEU A 136 5.44 8.19 -3.78
N VAL A 137 6.02 7.52 -2.78
CA VAL A 137 6.04 6.05 -2.72
C VAL A 137 4.62 5.49 -2.63
N ARG A 138 3.74 6.09 -1.81
CA ARG A 138 2.34 5.67 -1.69
C ARG A 138 1.58 5.84 -3.01
N THR A 139 1.80 6.93 -3.73
CA THR A 139 1.18 7.13 -5.06
C THR A 139 1.64 6.08 -6.06
N VAL A 140 2.95 5.81 -6.16
CA VAL A 140 3.50 4.75 -7.03
C VAL A 140 2.97 3.37 -6.63
N MET A 141 2.86 3.09 -5.33
CA MET A 141 2.31 1.84 -4.81
C MET A 141 0.86 1.61 -5.21
N GLY A 142 0.02 2.65 -5.18
CA GLY A 142 -1.36 2.57 -5.65
C GLY A 142 -1.43 2.16 -7.12
N LEU A 143 -0.60 2.80 -7.96
CA LEU A 143 -0.54 2.47 -9.39
C LEU A 143 -0.03 1.04 -9.63
N VAL A 144 1.10 0.66 -9.03
CA VAL A 144 1.69 -0.67 -9.19
C VAL A 144 0.77 -1.77 -8.67
N GLY A 145 0.12 -1.56 -7.53
CA GLY A 145 -0.76 -2.56 -6.91
C GLY A 145 -2.04 -2.84 -7.68
N HIS A 146 -2.54 -1.84 -8.40
CA HIS A 146 -3.88 -1.84 -9.00
C HIS A 146 -3.89 -1.67 -10.53
N HIS A 147 -2.74 -1.75 -11.21
CA HIS A 147 -2.60 -1.47 -12.66
C HIS A 147 -3.48 -2.34 -13.58
N HIS A 148 -4.04 -3.46 -13.10
CA HIS A 148 -4.94 -4.33 -13.86
C HIS A 148 -6.41 -4.25 -13.43
N ASP A 149 -6.71 -3.48 -12.39
CA ASP A 149 -8.07 -3.34 -11.87
C ASP A 149 -9.04 -2.66 -12.83
N PRO A 150 -8.65 -1.65 -13.64
CA PRO A 150 -9.59 -0.97 -14.53
C PRO A 150 -10.34 -1.93 -15.47
N LYS A 151 -9.61 -2.79 -16.19
CA LYS A 151 -10.21 -3.84 -17.02
C LYS A 151 -11.07 -4.81 -16.19
N HIS A 152 -10.59 -5.25 -15.03
CA HIS A 152 -11.34 -6.20 -14.20
C HIS A 152 -12.67 -5.62 -13.73
N LEU A 153 -12.70 -4.35 -13.32
CA LEU A 153 -13.93 -3.69 -12.90
C LEU A 153 -14.97 -3.69 -14.02
N ILE A 154 -14.56 -3.37 -15.25
CA ILE A 154 -15.48 -3.33 -16.39
C ILE A 154 -15.95 -4.73 -16.79
N THR A 155 -15.01 -5.66 -16.98
CA THR A 155 -15.33 -7.02 -17.46
C THR A 155 -16.15 -7.84 -16.45
N GLN A 156 -16.09 -7.50 -15.16
CA GLN A 156 -16.89 -8.14 -14.11
C GLN A 156 -18.23 -7.42 -13.86
N GLY A 157 -18.51 -6.29 -14.51
CA GLY A 157 -19.68 -5.48 -14.23
C GLY A 157 -19.69 -4.99 -12.77
N ALA A 158 -18.54 -4.53 -12.28
CA ALA A 158 -18.38 -4.11 -10.91
C ALA A 158 -19.28 -2.89 -10.59
N PRO A 159 -19.84 -2.81 -9.37
CA PRO A 159 -20.69 -1.69 -8.98
C PRO A 159 -19.87 -0.41 -8.74
N GLU A 160 -20.52 0.75 -8.79
CA GLU A 160 -19.93 2.08 -8.51
C GLU A 160 -19.07 2.10 -7.23
N ARG A 161 -19.51 1.43 -6.15
CA ARG A 161 -18.76 1.33 -4.89
C ARG A 161 -17.35 0.75 -5.05
N ALA A 162 -17.12 -0.12 -6.02
CA ALA A 162 -15.80 -0.67 -6.32
C ALA A 162 -14.90 0.38 -7.01
N PHE A 163 -15.46 1.20 -7.90
CA PHE A 163 -14.77 2.32 -8.53
C PHE A 163 -14.40 3.40 -7.50
N ARG A 164 -15.34 3.76 -6.61
CA ARG A 164 -15.07 4.71 -5.52
C ARG A 164 -13.98 4.21 -4.57
N ARG A 165 -13.99 2.92 -4.22
CA ARG A 165 -12.90 2.30 -3.45
C ARG A 165 -11.56 2.40 -4.17
N LEU A 166 -11.50 2.07 -5.46
CA LEU A 166 -10.26 2.19 -6.25
C LEU A 166 -9.75 3.64 -6.28
N ALA A 167 -10.64 4.62 -6.51
CA ALA A 167 -10.31 6.05 -6.51
C ALA A 167 -9.83 6.57 -5.15
N ARG A 168 -10.17 5.90 -4.05
CA ARG A 168 -9.65 6.20 -2.72
C ARG A 168 -8.25 5.63 -2.49
N ILE A 169 -7.91 4.54 -3.19
CA ILE A 169 -6.60 3.88 -3.10
C ILE A 169 -5.58 4.55 -4.02
N THR A 170 -5.98 4.96 -5.23
CA THR A 170 -5.07 5.51 -6.23
C THR A 170 -5.76 6.52 -7.16
N ASP A 171 -4.96 7.41 -7.77
CA ASP A 171 -5.44 8.35 -8.79
C ASP A 171 -5.80 7.56 -10.06
N VAL A 172 -7.11 7.45 -10.34
CA VAL A 172 -7.65 6.67 -11.47
C VAL A 172 -7.26 7.22 -12.83
N ARG A 173 -6.95 8.52 -12.93
CA ARG A 173 -6.47 9.14 -14.18
C ARG A 173 -5.02 8.75 -14.44
N LEU A 174 -4.16 8.78 -13.43
CA LEU A 174 -2.78 8.26 -13.58
C LEU A 174 -2.77 6.75 -13.83
N LEU A 175 -3.67 6.00 -13.19
CA LEU A 175 -3.84 4.57 -13.39
C LEU A 175 -4.22 4.24 -14.84
N TYR A 176 -5.18 4.98 -15.39
CA TYR A 176 -5.56 4.86 -16.80
C TYR A 176 -4.35 5.08 -17.72
N TRP A 177 -3.55 6.12 -17.49
CA TRP A 177 -2.37 6.37 -18.35
C TRP A 177 -1.26 5.34 -18.20
N LEU A 178 -1.07 4.79 -17.00
CA LEU A 178 -0.16 3.65 -16.81
C LEU A 178 -0.63 2.44 -17.62
N GLU A 179 -1.91 2.08 -17.55
CA GLU A 179 -2.45 0.94 -18.29
C GLU A 179 -2.47 1.20 -19.81
N GLN A 180 -2.70 2.44 -20.25
CA GLN A 180 -2.56 2.83 -21.65
C GLN A 180 -1.13 2.58 -22.17
N ALA A 181 -0.11 2.86 -21.36
CA ALA A 181 1.29 2.58 -21.69
C ALA A 181 1.58 1.08 -21.65
N ASP A 182 1.02 0.35 -20.68
CA ASP A 182 1.17 -1.10 -20.53
C ASP A 182 0.62 -1.86 -21.75
N LEU A 183 -0.63 -1.55 -22.13
CA LEU A 183 -1.30 -2.16 -23.26
C LEU A 183 -0.61 -1.85 -24.60
N ARG A 184 -0.17 -0.60 -24.81
CA ARG A 184 0.59 -0.23 -26.04
C ARG A 184 2.04 -0.73 -26.02
N GLY A 185 2.55 -1.07 -24.84
CA GLY A 185 3.92 -1.52 -24.59
C GLY A 185 4.14 -3.02 -24.78
N ARG A 186 3.17 -3.75 -25.36
CA ARG A 186 3.28 -5.19 -25.62
C ARG A 186 2.92 -5.55 -27.06
N ILE A 187 3.28 -6.76 -27.48
CA ILE A 187 2.92 -7.32 -28.78
C ILE A 187 1.87 -8.41 -28.56
N ALA A 188 0.59 -8.06 -28.79
CA ALA A 188 -0.56 -8.95 -28.61
C ALA A 188 -1.63 -8.71 -29.69
N ASP A 189 -2.47 -9.71 -29.97
CA ASP A 189 -3.52 -9.62 -31.00
C ASP A 189 -4.82 -8.98 -30.48
N ASP A 190 -4.93 -8.79 -29.16
CA ASP A 190 -6.13 -8.28 -28.48
C ASP A 190 -6.05 -6.79 -28.13
N LEU A 191 -5.06 -6.05 -28.64
CA LEU A 191 -4.80 -4.67 -28.23
C LEU A 191 -6.04 -3.77 -28.32
N GLU A 192 -6.73 -3.79 -29.47
CA GLU A 192 -7.86 -2.89 -29.73
C GLU A 192 -9.01 -3.13 -28.74
N GLU A 193 -9.39 -4.40 -28.52
CA GLU A 193 -10.39 -4.79 -27.51
C GLU A 193 -10.02 -4.34 -26.09
N GLN A 194 -8.73 -4.40 -25.74
CA GLN A 194 -8.26 -4.05 -24.39
C GLN A 194 -8.29 -2.54 -24.17
N LEU A 195 -7.97 -1.77 -25.20
CA LEU A 195 -8.10 -0.32 -25.17
C LEU A 195 -9.57 0.11 -25.05
N GLU A 196 -10.50 -0.59 -25.71
CA GLU A 196 -11.95 -0.34 -25.54
C GLU A 196 -12.40 -0.56 -24.09
N TRP A 197 -11.94 -1.63 -23.44
CA TRP A 197 -12.25 -1.86 -22.03
C TRP A 197 -11.72 -0.75 -21.11
N LEU A 198 -10.53 -0.25 -21.40
CA LEU A 198 -9.92 0.83 -20.62
C LEU A 198 -10.60 2.19 -20.87
N ASP A 199 -11.05 2.46 -22.09
CA ASP A 199 -11.85 3.65 -22.41
C ASP A 199 -13.22 3.60 -21.72
N LEU A 200 -13.84 2.42 -21.63
CA LEU A 200 -15.08 2.22 -20.85
C LEU A 200 -14.84 2.47 -19.35
N PHE A 201 -13.70 2.06 -18.81
CA PHE A 201 -13.32 2.39 -17.43
C PHE A 201 -13.26 3.90 -17.21
N LYS A 202 -12.57 4.64 -18.10
CA LYS A 202 -12.51 6.09 -18.04
C LYS A 202 -13.90 6.72 -18.06
N LEU A 203 -14.76 6.30 -18.99
CA LEU A 203 -16.13 6.81 -19.10
C LEU A 203 -16.95 6.58 -17.80
N GLN A 204 -16.82 5.40 -17.19
CA GLN A 204 -17.49 5.12 -15.91
C GLN A 204 -16.93 5.96 -14.75
N CYS A 205 -15.62 6.16 -14.69
CA CYS A 205 -15.01 7.07 -13.71
C CYS A 205 -15.52 8.51 -13.88
N GLU A 206 -15.66 9.00 -15.12
CA GLU A 206 -16.23 10.32 -15.41
C GLU A 206 -17.71 10.40 -15.02
N GLU A 207 -18.51 9.38 -15.33
CA GLU A 207 -19.93 9.30 -14.94
C GLU A 207 -20.12 9.34 -13.41
N TYR A 208 -19.25 8.67 -12.67
CA TYR A 208 -19.26 8.66 -11.20
C TYR A 208 -18.56 9.87 -10.56
N ASN A 209 -18.06 10.81 -11.38
CA ASN A 209 -17.30 11.99 -10.97
C ASN A 209 -16.04 11.66 -10.16
N LEU A 210 -15.26 10.67 -10.61
CA LEU A 210 -14.04 10.17 -9.93
C LEU A 210 -12.74 10.60 -10.62
N TRP A 211 -12.80 11.25 -11.78
CA TRP A 211 -11.62 11.54 -12.60
C TRP A 211 -10.71 12.62 -12.01
N GLU A 212 -11.29 13.62 -11.35
CA GLU A 212 -10.58 14.78 -10.79
C GLU A 212 -11.05 15.17 -9.37
N HIS A 213 -11.97 14.39 -8.79
CA HIS A 213 -12.64 14.74 -7.54
C HIS A 213 -12.43 13.65 -6.48
N ASP A 214 -12.47 14.07 -5.21
CA ASP A 214 -12.48 13.14 -4.10
C ASP A 214 -13.72 12.22 -4.18
N PRO A 215 -13.55 10.89 -4.05
CA PRO A 215 -14.61 9.91 -4.31
C PRO A 215 -15.75 9.94 -3.28
N TYR A 216 -15.67 10.71 -2.19
CA TYR A 216 -16.73 10.77 -1.18
C TYR A 216 -17.07 12.18 -0.70
N GLN A 217 -16.36 13.22 -1.14
CA GLN A 217 -16.56 14.61 -0.71
C GLN A 217 -18.03 15.06 -0.84
N ASP A 218 -18.65 14.81 -1.99
CA ASP A 218 -20.05 15.16 -2.21
C ASP A 218 -21.02 14.18 -1.55
N TRP A 219 -20.69 12.89 -1.57
CA TRP A 219 -21.51 11.83 -1.00
C TRP A 219 -21.65 11.95 0.52
N LEU A 220 -20.61 12.44 1.21
CA LEU A 220 -20.61 12.63 2.66
C LEU A 220 -21.27 13.93 3.14
N LYS A 221 -21.74 14.82 2.23
CA LYS A 221 -22.40 16.08 2.62
C LYS A 221 -23.53 15.91 3.65
N PRO A 222 -24.41 14.89 3.57
CA PRO A 222 -25.44 14.66 4.59
C PRO A 222 -24.89 14.31 5.97
N LEU A 223 -23.65 13.82 6.05
CA LEU A 223 -22.96 13.44 7.29
C LEU A 223 -21.93 14.47 7.76
N ARG A 224 -21.79 15.62 7.09
CA ARG A 224 -20.74 16.61 7.38
C ARG A 224 -20.72 17.12 8.83
N ASP A 225 -21.89 17.15 9.46
CA ASP A 225 -22.10 17.65 10.82
C ASP A 225 -22.00 16.51 11.88
N PHE A 226 -21.71 15.27 11.45
CA PHE A 226 -21.47 14.12 12.31
C PHE A 226 -19.97 13.90 12.55
N GLU A 227 -19.66 13.21 13.65
CA GLU A 227 -18.28 12.85 14.02
C GLU A 227 -17.54 12.12 12.88
N PRO A 228 -16.22 12.35 12.71
CA PRO A 228 -15.43 11.74 11.64
C PRO A 228 -15.57 10.21 11.57
N TYR A 229 -15.65 9.53 12.72
CA TYR A 229 -15.82 8.09 12.74
C TYR A 229 -17.12 7.63 12.05
N ILE A 230 -18.22 8.39 12.15
CA ILE A 230 -19.50 8.08 11.49
C ILE A 230 -19.32 8.19 9.97
N GLN A 231 -18.66 9.25 9.52
CA GLN A 231 -18.39 9.50 8.11
C GLN A 231 -17.53 8.37 7.53
N GLN A 232 -16.44 7.99 8.22
CA GLN A 232 -15.57 6.91 7.78
C GLN A 232 -16.25 5.53 7.85
N SER A 233 -17.09 5.29 8.85
CA SER A 233 -17.90 4.06 8.92
C SER A 233 -18.85 3.97 7.74
N ALA A 234 -19.48 5.08 7.35
CA ALA A 234 -20.36 5.14 6.18
C ALA A 234 -19.62 4.77 4.89
N VAL A 235 -18.39 5.29 4.70
CA VAL A 235 -17.56 4.94 3.55
C VAL A 235 -17.28 3.43 3.51
N LEU A 236 -16.79 2.85 4.61
CA LEU A 236 -16.49 1.42 4.67
C LEU A 236 -17.74 0.54 4.46
N ASP A 237 -18.85 0.87 5.14
CA ASP A 237 -20.12 0.17 4.99
C ASP A 237 -20.64 0.24 3.55
N TYR A 238 -20.50 1.40 2.87
CA TYR A 238 -20.93 1.56 1.48
C TYR A 238 -20.06 0.74 0.52
N GLU A 239 -18.74 0.79 0.69
CA GLU A 239 -17.80 0.02 -0.13
C GLU A 239 -18.00 -1.51 0.02
N GLU A 240 -18.33 -1.98 1.22
CA GLU A 240 -18.69 -3.39 1.49
C GLU A 240 -20.13 -3.73 1.09
N GLY A 241 -20.94 -2.74 0.73
CA GLY A 241 -22.32 -2.94 0.29
C GLY A 241 -23.32 -3.20 1.42
N HIS A 242 -22.99 -2.76 2.63
CA HIS A 242 -23.88 -2.79 3.79
C HIS A 242 -24.89 -1.63 3.81
N ILE A 243 -24.58 -0.52 3.12
CA ILE A 243 -25.48 0.62 2.92
C ILE A 243 -25.43 1.13 1.47
N TYR A 244 -26.45 1.88 1.07
CA TYR A 244 -26.54 2.47 -0.28
C TYR A 244 -26.67 4.00 -0.28
N SER A 245 -26.88 4.59 0.89
CA SER A 245 -26.96 6.04 1.10
C SER A 245 -26.23 6.45 2.38
N PRO A 246 -25.71 7.68 2.45
CA PRO A 246 -25.04 8.17 3.66
C PRO A 246 -25.99 8.23 4.87
N GLU A 247 -27.29 8.49 4.67
CA GLU A 247 -28.28 8.56 5.76
C GLU A 247 -28.49 7.22 6.47
N GLU A 248 -28.35 6.08 5.76
CA GLU A 248 -28.40 4.75 6.38
C GLU A 248 -27.31 4.56 7.44
N ALA A 249 -26.15 5.22 7.29
CA ALA A 249 -25.08 5.16 8.28
C ALA A 249 -25.50 5.79 9.62
N ILE A 250 -26.38 6.80 9.62
CA ILE A 250 -26.92 7.42 10.84
C ILE A 250 -27.76 6.40 11.61
N ALA A 251 -28.61 5.65 10.90
CA ALA A 251 -29.47 4.63 11.49
C ALA A 251 -28.64 3.48 12.08
N ARG A 252 -27.60 3.03 11.34
CA ARG A 252 -26.68 1.99 11.82
C ARG A 252 -25.94 2.46 13.07
N SER A 253 -25.34 3.63 13.03
CA SER A 253 -24.52 4.15 14.14
C SER A 253 -25.29 4.61 15.37
N PHE A 254 -26.62 4.64 15.34
CA PHE A 254 -27.46 5.26 16.37
C PHE A 254 -27.15 4.81 17.81
N GLN A 255 -26.83 3.53 18.01
CA GLN A 255 -26.59 2.96 19.34
C GLN A 255 -25.21 3.30 19.93
N TRP A 256 -24.19 3.50 19.09
CA TRP A 256 -22.80 3.69 19.52
C TRP A 256 -22.22 5.08 19.18
N ARG A 257 -22.97 5.92 18.45
CA ARG A 257 -22.53 7.26 18.00
C ARG A 257 -22.01 8.22 19.07
N ASN A 258 -22.41 8.05 20.33
CA ASN A 258 -22.07 8.99 21.39
C ASN A 258 -20.81 8.59 22.19
N ARG A 259 -20.27 7.38 22.01
CA ARG A 259 -19.10 6.86 22.75
C ARG A 259 -18.39 5.73 21.98
N PRO A 260 -17.81 5.96 20.80
CA PRO A 260 -16.96 4.94 20.20
C PRO A 260 -15.75 4.73 21.12
N SER A 261 -15.46 3.49 21.48
CA SER A 261 -14.09 3.15 21.90
C SER A 261 -13.16 3.43 20.72
N GLU A 262 -11.87 3.60 20.97
CA GLU A 262 -10.92 3.89 19.89
C GLU A 262 -9.77 2.90 19.94
N LEU A 263 -9.43 2.32 18.80
CA LEU A 263 -8.38 1.32 18.68
C LEU A 263 -7.34 1.82 17.68
N LEU A 264 -6.15 2.15 18.18
CA LEU A 264 -4.99 2.46 17.34
C LEU A 264 -4.16 1.20 17.17
N ILE A 265 -3.97 0.76 15.92
CA ILE A 265 -3.13 -0.39 15.57
C ILE A 265 -1.84 0.14 14.96
N LEU A 266 -0.73 0.03 15.68
CA LEU A 266 0.57 0.47 15.17
C LEU A 266 1.08 -0.55 14.15
N CYS A 267 1.63 -0.11 13.03
CA CYS A 267 2.14 -0.96 11.95
C CYS A 267 3.52 -0.46 11.48
N GLY A 268 4.54 -1.30 11.56
CA GLY A 268 5.90 -0.90 11.19
C GLY A 268 6.97 -1.88 11.64
N LEU A 269 8.15 -1.79 11.03
CA LEU A 269 9.31 -2.63 11.36
C LEU A 269 9.71 -2.50 12.84
N SER A 270 10.31 -3.54 13.41
CA SER A 270 11.04 -3.40 14.67
C SER A 270 12.11 -2.33 14.52
N GLY A 271 12.19 -1.41 15.48
CA GLY A 271 13.08 -0.26 15.41
C GLY A 271 12.48 0.98 14.73
N SER A 272 11.29 0.93 14.12
CA SER A 272 10.70 2.10 13.41
C SER A 272 10.14 3.22 14.32
N GLY A 273 10.35 3.16 15.65
CA GLY A 273 9.89 4.19 16.58
C GLY A 273 8.44 4.08 17.09
N LYS A 274 7.73 2.98 16.81
CA LYS A 274 6.32 2.75 17.23
C LYS A 274 6.06 3.04 18.71
N SER A 275 6.77 2.34 19.60
CA SER A 275 6.58 2.44 21.04
C SER A 275 6.90 3.84 21.56
N THR A 276 7.99 4.44 21.07
CA THR A 276 8.36 5.83 21.39
C THR A 276 7.26 6.80 21.01
N TRP A 277 6.77 6.71 19.76
CA TRP A 277 5.68 7.55 19.28
C TRP A 277 4.40 7.39 20.12
N ALA A 278 4.04 6.14 20.47
CA ALA A 278 2.87 5.86 21.29
C ALA A 278 2.97 6.51 22.69
N HIS A 279 4.11 6.36 23.37
CA HIS A 279 4.31 6.96 24.70
C HIS A 279 4.37 8.49 24.66
N GLU A 280 4.93 9.09 23.61
CA GLU A 280 5.03 10.54 23.48
C GLU A 280 3.69 11.21 23.15
N HIS A 281 2.88 10.59 22.28
CA HIS A 281 1.63 11.18 21.80
C HIS A 281 0.43 10.80 22.68
N PHE A 282 0.51 9.68 23.40
CA PHE A 282 -0.60 9.12 24.19
C PHE A 282 -0.13 8.64 25.57
N PRO A 283 0.40 9.53 26.42
CA PRO A 283 1.00 9.15 27.71
C PRO A 283 0.00 8.54 28.70
N ASP A 284 -1.28 8.91 28.61
CA ASP A 284 -2.35 8.47 29.52
C ASP A 284 -3.21 7.31 28.94
N THR A 285 -2.86 6.82 27.75
CA THR A 285 -3.64 5.79 27.04
C THR A 285 -3.10 4.40 27.35
N GLU A 286 -3.99 3.40 27.47
CA GLU A 286 -3.58 2.01 27.63
C GLU A 286 -2.85 1.52 26.37
N ILE A 287 -1.58 1.15 26.52
CA ILE A 287 -0.77 0.54 25.46
C ILE A 287 -0.65 -0.95 25.74
N ILE A 288 -1.22 -1.77 24.86
CA ILE A 288 -1.07 -3.22 24.88
C ILE A 288 0.15 -3.57 24.03
N SER A 289 1.28 -3.76 24.70
CA SER A 289 2.56 -4.13 24.08
C SER A 289 2.79 -5.64 24.20
N MET A 290 2.99 -6.29 23.05
CA MET A 290 3.26 -7.73 23.02
C MET A 290 4.59 -8.10 23.67
N ASP A 291 5.57 -7.20 23.63
CA ASP A 291 6.89 -7.44 24.22
C ASP A 291 6.85 -7.26 25.74
N ASP A 292 6.11 -6.26 26.25
CA ASP A 292 5.95 -6.05 27.69
C ASP A 292 5.17 -7.21 28.33
N LEU A 293 4.08 -7.65 27.70
CA LEU A 293 3.32 -8.82 28.16
C LEU A 293 4.15 -10.11 28.15
N ARG A 294 5.11 -10.24 27.24
CA ARG A 294 6.00 -11.41 27.20
C ARG A 294 7.02 -11.35 28.33
N GLU A 295 7.57 -10.18 28.62
CA GLU A 295 8.45 -9.96 29.78
C GLU A 295 7.72 -10.25 31.09
N ASP A 296 6.50 -9.75 31.27
CA ASP A 296 5.70 -9.98 32.47
C ASP A 296 5.40 -11.47 32.73
N LEU A 297 5.20 -12.26 31.66
CA LEU A 297 4.85 -13.68 31.76
C LEU A 297 6.05 -14.62 31.90
N SER A 298 7.18 -14.31 31.26
CA SER A 298 8.35 -15.23 31.18
C SER A 298 9.62 -14.68 31.80
N GLY A 299 9.70 -13.37 32.08
CA GLY A 299 10.93 -12.67 32.41
C GLY A 299 11.87 -12.46 31.21
N ASP A 300 11.49 -12.88 30.00
CA ASP A 300 12.29 -12.75 28.78
C ASP A 300 11.46 -12.27 27.57
N ARG A 301 11.74 -11.05 27.09
CA ARG A 301 11.12 -10.48 25.87
C ARG A 301 11.36 -11.31 24.60
N GLY A 302 12.33 -12.22 24.61
CA GLY A 302 12.67 -13.11 23.50
C GLY A 302 11.96 -14.46 23.52
N ASP A 303 11.26 -14.84 24.60
CA ASP A 303 10.69 -16.19 24.74
C ASP A 303 9.48 -16.42 23.80
N GLN A 304 9.75 -17.08 22.67
CA GLN A 304 8.72 -17.42 21.70
C GLN A 304 7.85 -18.62 22.09
N SER A 305 8.18 -19.34 23.16
CA SER A 305 7.41 -20.53 23.59
C SER A 305 6.03 -20.16 24.16
N ILE A 306 5.87 -18.94 24.67
CA ILE A 306 4.63 -18.44 25.29
C ILE A 306 3.79 -17.54 24.37
N ASN A 307 4.12 -17.43 23.08
CA ASN A 307 3.44 -16.54 22.13
C ASN A 307 1.90 -16.66 22.14
N GLY A 308 1.37 -17.88 22.29
CA GLY A 308 -0.07 -18.11 22.37
C GLY A 308 -0.72 -17.52 23.62
N GLN A 309 -0.04 -17.63 24.78
CA GLN A 309 -0.52 -17.09 26.05
C GLN A 309 -0.47 -15.56 26.06
N VAL A 310 0.65 -14.99 25.58
CA VAL A 310 0.80 -13.53 25.40
C VAL A 310 -0.33 -12.98 24.53
N TRP A 311 -0.59 -13.61 23.39
CA TRP A 311 -1.67 -13.17 22.49
C TRP A 311 -3.06 -13.28 23.12
N GLN A 312 -3.32 -14.36 23.86
CA GLN A 312 -4.61 -14.53 24.56
C GLN A 312 -4.81 -13.42 25.62
N GLN A 313 -3.79 -13.14 26.43
CA GLN A 313 -3.86 -12.09 27.44
C GLN A 313 -4.03 -10.70 26.80
N ALA A 314 -3.23 -10.37 25.79
CA ALA A 314 -3.34 -9.12 25.04
C ALA A 314 -4.75 -8.94 24.45
N ARG A 315 -5.31 -10.01 23.88
CA ARG A 315 -6.66 -10.02 23.30
C ARG A 315 -7.74 -9.78 24.36
N GLU A 316 -7.63 -10.38 25.54
CA GLU A 316 -8.60 -10.17 26.62
C GLU A 316 -8.51 -8.75 27.21
N GLN A 317 -7.30 -8.19 27.34
CA GLN A 317 -7.11 -6.78 27.71
C GLN A 317 -7.76 -5.84 26.68
N LEU A 318 -7.51 -6.08 25.38
CA LEU A 318 -8.11 -5.31 24.30
C LEU A 318 -9.64 -5.33 24.37
N LYS A 319 -10.25 -6.52 24.43
CA LYS A 319 -11.72 -6.64 24.52
C LYS A 319 -12.28 -5.93 25.75
N LYS A 320 -11.59 -6.02 26.89
CA LYS A 320 -12.02 -5.35 28.12
C LYS A 320 -11.99 -3.83 27.95
N ALA A 321 -10.91 -3.27 27.41
CA ALA A 321 -10.78 -1.84 27.17
C ALA A 321 -11.85 -1.31 26.21
N LEU A 322 -12.09 -2.02 25.10
CA LEU A 322 -13.12 -1.65 24.12
C LEU A 322 -14.53 -1.72 24.71
N ARG A 323 -14.83 -2.74 25.53
CA ARG A 323 -16.13 -2.86 26.23
C ARG A 323 -16.38 -1.69 27.18
N GLU A 324 -15.32 -1.18 27.81
CA GLU A 324 -15.36 -0.04 28.72
C GLU A 324 -15.42 1.30 27.98
N GLY A 325 -15.41 1.31 26.63
CA GLY A 325 -15.47 2.53 25.83
C GLY A 325 -14.16 3.33 25.82
N ARG A 326 -13.03 2.69 26.14
CA ARG A 326 -11.72 3.38 26.28
C ARG A 326 -10.97 3.44 24.95
N GLN A 327 -10.03 4.40 24.87
CA GLN A 327 -9.01 4.43 23.84
C GLN A 327 -7.88 3.45 24.22
N VAL A 328 -7.42 2.66 23.25
CA VAL A 328 -6.37 1.66 23.45
C VAL A 328 -5.45 1.60 22.23
N ILE A 329 -4.16 1.44 22.49
CA ILE A 329 -3.12 1.30 21.47
C ILE A 329 -2.63 -0.13 21.48
N TRP A 330 -2.65 -0.78 20.31
CA TRP A 330 -2.02 -2.07 20.10
C TRP A 330 -0.61 -1.87 19.52
N ASP A 331 0.40 -2.01 20.36
CA ASP A 331 1.81 -1.90 19.95
C ASP A 331 2.37 -3.29 19.60
N ALA A 332 2.42 -3.54 18.29
CA ALA A 332 3.10 -4.67 17.69
C ALA A 332 3.58 -4.26 16.29
N THR A 333 4.29 -5.16 15.61
CA THR A 333 4.76 -4.87 14.24
C THR A 333 3.61 -4.79 13.23
N ASN A 334 2.60 -5.66 13.35
CA ASN A 334 1.38 -5.69 12.52
C ASN A 334 1.60 -5.57 11.00
N ILE A 335 2.75 -6.06 10.53
CA ILE A 335 3.18 -5.97 9.13
C ILE A 335 2.49 -6.96 8.19
N ARG A 336 1.70 -7.90 8.72
CA ARG A 336 0.94 -8.88 7.92
C ARG A 336 -0.54 -8.50 7.92
N ARG A 337 -1.18 -8.56 6.76
CA ARG A 337 -2.61 -8.25 6.58
C ARG A 337 -3.49 -9.06 7.52
N LEU A 338 -3.26 -10.38 7.60
CA LEU A 338 -4.04 -11.27 8.48
C LEU A 338 -3.91 -10.91 9.96
N SER A 339 -2.76 -10.39 10.40
CA SER A 339 -2.58 -9.95 11.79
C SER A 339 -3.41 -8.69 12.07
N ARG A 340 -3.42 -7.74 11.13
CA ARG A 340 -4.23 -6.52 11.23
C ARG A 340 -5.70 -6.83 11.19
N GLU A 341 -6.15 -7.64 10.23
CA GLU A 341 -7.56 -8.01 10.04
C GLU A 341 -8.17 -8.59 11.32
N ARG A 342 -7.43 -9.45 12.05
CA ARG A 342 -7.89 -9.98 13.34
C ARG A 342 -8.14 -8.90 14.38
N LEU A 343 -7.31 -7.86 14.42
CA LEU A 343 -7.43 -6.75 15.37
C LEU A 343 -8.53 -5.77 14.94
N ILE A 344 -8.58 -5.45 13.64
CA ILE A 344 -9.62 -4.62 13.04
C ILE A 344 -10.99 -5.22 13.34
N ASN A 345 -11.18 -6.52 13.09
CA ASN A 345 -12.46 -7.19 13.34
C ASN A 345 -12.86 -7.13 14.83
N ILE A 346 -11.90 -7.29 15.76
CA ILE A 346 -12.19 -7.11 17.20
C ILE A 346 -12.63 -5.67 17.49
N GLY A 347 -11.99 -4.67 16.87
CA GLY A 347 -12.41 -3.27 16.99
C GLY A 347 -13.83 -3.05 16.47
N LEU A 348 -14.12 -3.53 15.25
CA LEU A 348 -15.42 -3.38 14.59
C LEU A 348 -16.55 -4.10 15.35
N ASP A 349 -16.30 -5.30 15.90
CA ASP A 349 -17.24 -6.05 16.74
C ASP A 349 -17.66 -5.27 18.01
N TYR A 350 -16.79 -4.39 18.49
CA TYR A 350 -17.04 -3.51 19.64
C TYR A 350 -17.42 -2.08 19.23
N HIS A 351 -17.68 -1.84 17.93
CA HIS A 351 -17.99 -0.54 17.34
C HIS A 351 -16.93 0.53 17.64
N ALA A 352 -15.66 0.11 17.70
CA ALA A 352 -14.54 0.99 17.94
C ALA A 352 -14.19 1.79 16.69
N TRP A 353 -13.74 3.03 16.86
CA TRP A 353 -13.05 3.77 15.83
C TRP A 353 -11.64 3.18 15.64
N VAL A 354 -11.52 2.28 14.67
CA VAL A 354 -10.25 1.61 14.31
C VAL A 354 -9.39 2.50 13.41
N LYS A 355 -8.18 2.83 13.88
CA LYS A 355 -7.16 3.59 13.16
C LYS A 355 -5.89 2.76 13.00
N LEU A 356 -5.32 2.76 11.79
CA LEU A 356 -4.03 2.16 11.51
C LEU A 356 -2.97 3.26 11.49
N VAL A 357 -1.94 3.13 12.32
CA VAL A 357 -0.80 4.08 12.35
C VAL A 357 0.40 3.41 11.72
N VAL A 358 0.72 3.79 10.49
CA VAL A 358 1.73 3.15 9.63
C VAL A 358 3.03 3.93 9.68
N PHE A 359 4.05 3.32 10.25
CA PHE A 359 5.41 3.86 10.31
C PHE A 359 6.13 3.51 9.01
N HIS A 360 6.11 4.44 8.06
CA HIS A 360 6.65 4.26 6.71
C HIS A 360 8.15 4.57 6.66
N THR A 361 8.89 4.02 7.61
CA THR A 361 10.31 4.30 7.81
C THR A 361 11.19 3.46 6.86
N ALA A 362 12.26 4.05 6.34
CA ALA A 362 13.25 3.31 5.55
C ALA A 362 13.92 2.19 6.39
N PRO A 363 14.11 0.98 5.83
CA PRO A 363 14.74 -0.15 6.51
C PRO A 363 16.04 0.16 7.27
N GLU A 364 16.92 0.98 6.71
CA GLU A 364 18.23 1.29 7.30
C GLU A 364 18.10 2.17 8.55
N VAL A 365 17.07 3.03 8.58
CA VAL A 365 16.75 3.85 9.75
C VAL A 365 16.25 2.95 10.87
N ALA A 366 15.33 2.03 10.58
CA ALA A 366 14.81 1.06 11.55
C ALA A 366 15.93 0.14 12.09
N LEU A 367 16.82 -0.35 11.22
CA LEU A 367 17.98 -1.16 11.61
C LEU A 367 18.95 -0.38 12.52
N ARG A 368 19.25 0.87 12.17
CA ARG A 368 20.11 1.75 12.99
C ARG A 368 19.49 2.05 14.35
N GLN A 369 18.19 2.34 14.39
CA GLN A 369 17.49 2.58 15.66
C GLN A 369 17.45 1.32 16.50
N ASN A 370 17.21 0.15 15.88
CA ASN A 370 17.22 -1.13 16.57
C ASN A 370 18.59 -1.47 17.18
N SER A 371 19.71 -1.14 16.51
CA SER A 371 21.05 -1.42 17.04
C SER A 371 21.43 -0.57 18.27
N LEU A 372 20.64 0.48 18.58
CA LEU A 372 20.83 1.33 19.75
C LEU A 372 19.93 0.96 20.93
N ARG A 373 19.04 -0.04 20.77
CA ARG A 373 18.13 -0.50 21.82
C ARG A 373 18.86 -1.38 22.83
N GLU A 374 18.47 -1.28 24.09
CA GLU A 374 18.89 -2.21 25.15
C GLU A 374 18.55 -3.66 24.78
N HIS A 375 17.32 -3.88 24.28
CA HIS A 375 16.85 -5.15 23.74
C HIS A 375 16.71 -5.07 22.22
N ALA A 376 17.83 -5.20 21.51
CA ALA A 376 17.86 -5.21 20.05
C ALA A 376 17.30 -6.52 19.48
N VAL A 377 16.41 -6.41 18.48
CA VAL A 377 15.91 -7.57 17.73
C VAL A 377 16.99 -8.06 16.75
N PRO A 378 17.22 -9.37 16.56
CA PRO A 378 18.21 -9.87 15.62
C PRO A 378 17.99 -9.35 14.19
N ALA A 379 19.07 -8.98 13.49
CA ALA A 379 19.00 -8.41 12.14
C ALA A 379 18.24 -9.31 11.13
N GLY A 380 18.39 -10.64 11.26
CA GLY A 380 17.66 -11.61 10.42
C GLY A 380 16.13 -11.57 10.61
N VAL A 381 15.65 -11.19 11.81
CA VAL A 381 14.21 -11.01 12.06
C VAL A 381 13.72 -9.75 11.33
N ILE A 382 14.47 -8.64 11.39
CA ILE A 382 14.11 -7.42 10.66
C ILE A 382 14.15 -7.65 9.15
N ALA A 383 15.14 -8.38 8.63
CA ALA A 383 15.17 -8.80 7.23
C ALA A 383 13.92 -9.59 6.85
N SER A 384 13.50 -10.56 7.67
CA SER A 384 12.24 -11.29 7.45
C SER A 384 11.00 -10.41 7.56
N GLN A 385 11.02 -9.36 8.37
CA GLN A 385 9.93 -8.38 8.45
C GLN A 385 9.86 -7.54 7.17
N ILE A 386 11.00 -7.12 6.62
CA ILE A 386 11.08 -6.36 5.36
C ILE A 386 10.56 -7.20 4.18
N GLU A 387 10.97 -8.47 4.07
CA GLU A 387 10.48 -9.38 3.04
C GLU A 387 9.00 -9.73 3.21
N GLY A 388 8.51 -9.73 4.45
CA GLY A 388 7.15 -10.09 4.79
C GLY A 388 6.17 -8.93 4.86
N PHE A 389 6.61 -7.69 4.63
CA PHE A 389 5.81 -6.50 4.88
C PHE A 389 4.68 -6.38 3.86
N GLN A 390 3.44 -6.44 4.32
CA GLN A 390 2.23 -6.21 3.51
C GLN A 390 1.67 -4.84 3.87
N PHE A 391 1.81 -3.88 2.97
CA PHE A 391 1.52 -2.49 3.28
C PHE A 391 0.01 -2.26 3.45
N PRO A 392 -0.43 -1.58 4.52
CA PRO A 392 -1.85 -1.36 4.79
C PRO A 392 -2.56 -0.62 3.65
N GLU A 393 -3.76 -1.05 3.31
CA GLU A 393 -4.65 -0.29 2.42
C GLU A 393 -5.51 0.70 3.20
N VAL A 394 -5.88 1.81 2.55
CA VAL A 394 -6.70 2.88 3.14
C VAL A 394 -8.11 2.43 3.56
N TYR A 395 -8.56 1.28 3.06
CA TYR A 395 -9.84 0.67 3.39
C TYR A 395 -9.75 -0.39 4.50
N GLU A 396 -8.57 -0.70 5.03
CA GLU A 396 -8.45 -1.69 6.11
C GLU A 396 -9.02 -1.20 7.46
N GLY A 397 -9.09 0.11 7.67
CA GLY A 397 -9.67 0.71 8.88
C GLY A 397 -10.41 1.98 8.55
N HIS A 398 -11.03 2.60 9.55
CA HIS A 398 -11.73 3.87 9.37
C HIS A 398 -10.74 4.99 9.00
N GLU A 399 -9.51 4.90 9.49
CA GLU A 399 -8.46 5.85 9.19
C GLU A 399 -7.12 5.12 9.07
N VAL A 400 -6.30 5.55 8.12
CA VAL A 400 -4.91 5.11 7.98
C VAL A 400 -4.01 6.34 8.00
N VAL A 401 -3.22 6.45 9.06
CA VAL A 401 -2.32 7.57 9.33
C VAL A 401 -0.89 7.14 9.05
N PHE A 402 -0.12 7.98 8.37
CA PHE A 402 1.28 7.71 8.07
C PHE A 402 2.20 8.54 8.96
N VAL A 403 3.14 7.86 9.62
CA VAL A 403 4.23 8.47 10.39
C VAL A 403 5.52 8.23 9.61
N GLU A 404 6.28 9.29 9.33
CA GLU A 404 7.44 9.26 8.42
C GLU A 404 8.80 9.29 9.10
#